data_AF-A0A9Q1AB68-F1
#
_entry.id   AF-A0A9Q1AB68-F1
#
_cell.length_a   1.000
_cell.length_b   1.000
_cell.length_c   1.000
_cell.angle_alpha   90.00
_cell.angle_beta   90.00
_cell.angle_gamma   90.00
#
_symmetry.space_group_name_H-M   'P 1'
#
loop_
_entity.id
_entity.type
_entity.pdbx_description
1 polymer ?
#
loop_
_entity_poly.entity_id
_entity_poly.type
_entity_poly.pdbx_seq_one_letter_code
_entity_poly.pdbx_strand_id
1 'polypeptide(L)'
;MSDLLSPIIAVVTEDHEAFWCFVGFMRKARHNFRLDEVGIRRQLNTVSKIIKCKDSHLYRHLEKLQAEDCFFVYRMVVVLFRRELTFEQTICLWEVMWADQAAIRAGIGKSAWSRIRQRAPPTEDLLLYAIAASVLQKRKIDHREI
;
A
#
# COMPACT_ATOMS: atom_id res chain seq x y z
N MET A 1 9.45 -11.53 6.60
CA MET A 1 8.02 -11.95 6.54
C MET A 1 7.35 -11.99 7.91
N SER A 2 8.08 -12.08 9.03
CA SER A 2 7.51 -12.03 10.39
C SER A 2 6.60 -10.82 10.65
N ASP A 3 6.99 -9.65 10.15
CA ASP A 3 6.16 -8.43 10.21
C ASP A 3 4.77 -8.62 9.60
N LEU A 4 4.67 -9.44 8.56
CA LEU A 4 3.42 -9.73 7.86
C LEU A 4 2.57 -10.78 8.60
N LEU A 5 3.22 -11.72 9.27
CA LEU A 5 2.56 -12.81 9.99
C LEU A 5 2.06 -12.37 11.38
N SER A 6 2.83 -11.53 12.07
CA SER A 6 2.56 -11.13 13.46
C SER A 6 1.12 -10.60 13.68
N PRO A 7 0.56 -9.73 12.83
CA PRO A 7 -0.82 -9.28 13.01
C PRO A 7 -1.87 -10.38 12.83
N ILE A 8 -1.59 -11.37 11.98
CA ILE A 8 -2.52 -12.46 11.71
C ILE A 8 -2.59 -13.40 12.91
N ILE A 9 -1.45 -13.82 13.46
CA ILE A 9 -1.41 -14.68 14.66
C ILE A 9 -1.99 -13.96 15.88
N ALA A 10 -1.86 -12.63 15.96
CA ALA A 10 -2.44 -11.86 17.05
C ALA A 10 -3.98 -11.79 17.00
N VAL A 11 -4.59 -11.94 15.83
CA VAL A 11 -6.05 -11.85 15.64
C VAL A 11 -6.70 -13.24 15.55
N VAL A 12 -6.02 -14.20 14.93
CA VAL A 12 -6.52 -15.56 14.71
C VAL A 12 -5.93 -16.47 15.79
N THR A 13 -6.79 -16.99 16.67
CA THR A 13 -6.39 -17.78 17.84
C THR A 13 -5.84 -19.16 17.48
N GLU A 14 -6.38 -19.79 16.43
CA GLU A 14 -6.00 -21.13 16.03
C GLU A 14 -4.84 -21.11 15.02
N ASP A 15 -3.72 -21.76 15.36
CA ASP A 15 -2.49 -21.75 14.53
C ASP A 15 -2.72 -22.22 13.08
N HIS A 16 -3.57 -23.24 12.90
CA HIS A 16 -3.86 -23.80 11.59
C HIS A 16 -4.70 -22.83 10.72
N GLU A 17 -5.62 -22.08 11.33
CA GLU A 17 -6.37 -21.03 10.65
C GLU A 17 -5.45 -19.86 10.31
N ALA A 18 -4.62 -19.43 11.26
CA ALA A 18 -3.64 -18.35 11.08
C ALA A 18 -2.68 -18.67 9.93
N PHE A 19 -2.24 -19.94 9.82
CA PHE A 19 -1.43 -20.43 8.70
C PHE A 19 -2.15 -20.24 7.35
N TRP A 20 -3.39 -20.70 7.22
CA TRP A 20 -4.13 -20.58 5.95
C TRP A 20 -4.47 -19.13 5.59
N CYS A 21 -4.78 -18.30 6.59
CA CYS A 21 -4.91 -16.85 6.43
C CYS A 21 -3.60 -16.24 5.89
N PHE A 22 -2.45 -16.61 6.47
CA PHE A 22 -1.15 -16.13 6.04
C PHE A 22 -0.78 -16.61 4.63
N VAL A 23 -1.07 -17.86 4.27
CA VAL A 23 -0.91 -18.37 2.90
C VAL A 23 -1.73 -17.53 1.92
N GLY A 24 -3.00 -17.26 2.24
CA GLY A 24 -3.87 -16.40 1.45
C GLY A 24 -3.31 -14.97 1.28
N PHE A 25 -2.78 -14.40 2.36
CA PHE A 25 -2.14 -13.09 2.36
C PHE A 25 -0.88 -13.07 1.47
N MET A 26 -0.01 -14.08 1.61
CA MET A 26 1.23 -14.20 0.87
C MET A 26 1.02 -14.43 -0.63
N ARG A 27 -0.10 -15.02 -1.07
CA ARG A 27 -0.42 -15.11 -2.51
C ARG A 27 -0.44 -13.74 -3.20
N LYS A 28 -0.78 -12.68 -2.46
CA LYS A 28 -0.72 -11.28 -2.93
C LYS A 28 0.65 -10.66 -2.68
N ALA A 29 1.16 -10.77 -1.45
CA ALA A 29 2.39 -10.08 -1.03
C ALA A 29 3.68 -10.70 -1.61
N ARG A 30 3.66 -11.94 -2.12
CA ARG A 30 4.85 -12.67 -2.63
C ARG A 30 5.66 -11.91 -3.67
N HIS A 31 5.04 -11.02 -4.44
CA HIS A 31 5.76 -10.22 -5.44
C HIS A 31 6.80 -9.29 -4.81
N ASN A 32 6.63 -8.91 -3.54
CA ASN A 32 7.59 -8.10 -2.78
C ASN A 32 8.85 -8.88 -2.40
N PHE A 33 8.81 -10.22 -2.44
CA PHE A 33 9.87 -11.10 -1.95
C PHE A 33 10.57 -11.88 -3.09
N ARG A 34 10.43 -11.43 -4.33
CA ARG A 34 11.15 -12.01 -5.46
C ARG A 34 12.64 -11.65 -5.36
N LEU A 35 13.51 -12.63 -5.64
CA LEU A 35 14.97 -12.44 -5.63
C LEU A 35 15.46 -11.44 -6.67
N ASP A 36 14.73 -11.27 -7.77
CA ASP A 36 15.05 -10.32 -8.83
C ASP A 36 14.62 -8.87 -8.52
N GLU A 37 13.93 -8.66 -7.40
CA GLU A 37 13.37 -7.37 -6.95
C GLU A 37 12.43 -6.71 -7.96
N VAL A 38 12.03 -7.40 -9.04
CA VAL A 38 11.22 -6.81 -10.11
C VAL A 38 9.85 -6.38 -9.58
N GLY A 39 9.29 -7.15 -8.64
CA GLY A 39 7.99 -6.85 -8.05
C GLY A 39 7.99 -5.58 -7.21
N ILE A 40 9.00 -5.39 -6.35
CA ILE A 40 9.09 -4.19 -5.51
C ILE A 40 9.50 -2.96 -6.33
N ARG A 41 10.46 -3.09 -7.26
CA ARG A 41 10.84 -2.00 -8.16
C ARG A 41 9.66 -1.52 -9.01
N ARG A 42 8.81 -2.44 -9.49
CA ARG A 42 7.56 -2.06 -10.18
C ARG A 42 6.64 -1.23 -9.29
N GLN A 43 6.45 -1.61 -8.03
CA GLN A 43 5.59 -0.87 -7.10
C GLN A 43 6.15 0.51 -6.72
N LEU A 44 7.47 0.61 -6.50
CA LEU A 44 8.14 1.89 -6.26
C LEU A 44 8.00 2.83 -7.45
N ASN A 45 8.17 2.31 -8.67
CA ASN A 45 7.92 3.06 -9.90
C ASN A 45 6.46 3.54 -10.02
N THR A 46 5.48 2.75 -9.54
CA THR A 46 4.08 3.19 -9.48
C THR A 46 3.90 4.33 -8.47
N VAL A 47 4.49 4.24 -7.27
CA VAL A 47 4.46 5.33 -6.27
C VAL A 47 5.06 6.61 -6.85
N SER A 48 6.23 6.52 -7.49
CA SER A 48 6.90 7.62 -8.18
C SER A 48 5.99 8.30 -9.21
N LYS A 49 5.31 7.51 -10.05
CA LYS A 49 4.32 8.02 -11.03
C LYS A 49 3.13 8.71 -10.38
N ILE A 50 2.61 8.17 -9.27
CA ILE A 50 1.50 8.78 -8.52
C ILE A 50 1.94 10.13 -7.96
N ILE A 51 3.12 10.21 -7.33
CA ILE A 51 3.68 11.47 -6.81
C ILE A 51 3.85 12.49 -7.95
N LYS A 52 4.47 12.09 -9.08
CA LYS A 52 4.64 12.95 -10.26
C LYS A 52 3.32 13.53 -10.78
N CYS A 53 2.28 12.69 -10.84
CA CYS A 53 0.96 13.09 -11.30
C CYS A 53 0.26 14.03 -10.34
N LYS A 54 0.43 13.85 -9.02
CA LYS A 54 -0.27 14.63 -7.99
C LYS A 54 0.45 15.91 -7.57
N ASP A 55 1.78 15.92 -7.65
CA ASP A 55 2.61 17.03 -7.19
C ASP A 55 3.94 17.06 -7.97
N SER A 56 3.91 17.70 -9.14
CA SER A 56 5.08 17.81 -10.02
C SER A 56 6.23 18.62 -9.41
N HIS A 57 5.93 19.55 -8.50
CA HIS A 57 6.95 20.32 -7.78
C HIS A 57 7.72 19.46 -6.79
N LEU A 58 7.02 18.64 -6.00
CA LEU A 58 7.67 17.66 -5.12
C LEU A 58 8.49 16.67 -5.93
N TYR A 59 7.93 16.14 -7.01
CA TYR A 59 8.64 15.18 -7.87
C TYR A 59 9.95 15.77 -8.43
N ARG A 60 9.92 17.02 -8.94
CA ARG A 60 11.13 17.70 -9.43
C ARG A 60 12.16 17.93 -8.33
N HIS A 61 11.72 18.10 -7.07
CA HIS A 61 12.64 18.18 -5.94
C HIS A 61 13.28 16.80 -5.67
N LEU A 62 12.52 15.71 -5.73
CA LEU A 62 13.06 14.35 -5.62
C LEU A 62 14.07 14.05 -6.74
N GLU A 63 13.81 14.47 -7.99
CA GLU A 63 14.78 14.33 -9.09
C GLU A 63 16.10 15.07 -8.81
N LYS A 64 16.05 16.27 -8.22
CA LYS A 64 17.27 17.00 -7.82
C LYS A 64 18.05 16.30 -6.72
N LEU A 65 17.36 15.53 -5.88
CA LEU A 65 17.97 14.74 -4.81
C LEU A 65 18.35 13.31 -5.27
N GLN A 66 18.12 12.96 -6.54
CA GLN A 66 18.29 11.59 -7.06
C GLN A 66 17.50 10.55 -6.26
N ALA A 67 16.29 10.90 -5.83
CA ALA A 67 15.40 10.08 -5.01
C ALA A 67 14.05 9.79 -5.72
N GLU A 68 13.94 10.06 -7.02
CA GLU A 68 12.74 9.88 -7.83
C GLU A 68 12.30 8.41 -7.99
N ASP A 69 13.23 7.47 -7.79
CA ASP A 69 12.95 6.04 -7.74
C ASP A 69 12.16 5.60 -6.49
N CYS A 70 12.01 6.51 -5.52
CA CYS A 70 11.27 6.33 -4.29
C CYS A 70 11.79 5.20 -3.37
N PHE A 71 13.08 4.85 -3.40
CA PHE A 71 13.61 3.83 -2.46
C PHE A 71 13.40 4.19 -0.98
N PHE A 72 13.22 5.47 -0.65
CA PHE A 72 12.90 5.92 0.71
C PHE A 72 11.57 5.36 1.24
N VAL A 73 10.64 4.89 0.39
CA VAL A 73 9.41 4.20 0.82
C VAL A 73 9.49 2.67 0.73
N TYR A 74 10.66 2.10 0.42
CA TYR A 74 10.85 0.65 0.26
C TYR A 74 10.25 -0.16 1.41
N ARG A 75 10.54 0.24 2.65
CA ARG A 75 10.05 -0.42 3.86
C ARG A 75 8.52 -0.37 3.95
N MET A 76 7.91 0.73 3.54
CA MET A 76 6.45 0.90 3.54
C MET A 76 5.79 -0.08 2.57
N VAL A 77 6.39 -0.29 1.39
CA VAL A 77 5.91 -1.23 0.38
C VAL A 77 6.12 -2.68 0.80
N VAL A 78 7.36 -3.04 1.18
CA VAL A 78 7.74 -4.45 1.37
C VAL A 78 6.97 -5.13 2.49
N VAL A 79 6.68 -4.40 3.58
CA VAL A 79 5.90 -4.91 4.73
C VAL A 79 4.51 -4.26 4.84
N LEU A 80 3.97 -3.71 3.75
CA LEU A 80 2.58 -3.22 3.67
C LEU A 80 2.22 -2.30 4.84
N PHE A 81 3.01 -1.24 5.04
CA PHE A 81 2.90 -0.24 6.12
C PHE A 81 3.09 -0.74 7.56
N ARG A 82 3.28 -2.04 7.81
CA ARG A 82 3.32 -2.59 9.17
C ARG A 82 4.25 -1.84 10.11
N ARG A 83 5.38 -1.36 9.60
CA ARG A 83 6.42 -0.68 10.41
C ARG A 83 6.23 0.84 10.51
N GLU A 84 5.20 1.42 9.90
CA GLU A 84 4.86 2.85 10.03
C GLU A 84 3.57 3.10 10.81
N LEU A 85 2.77 2.05 10.97
CA LEU A 85 1.44 2.12 11.58
C LEU A 85 1.44 1.37 12.91
N THR A 86 0.54 1.79 13.80
CA THR A 86 0.22 0.99 14.99
C THR A 86 -0.42 -0.34 14.56
N PHE A 87 -0.52 -1.27 15.51
CA PHE A 87 -1.17 -2.55 15.27
C PHE A 87 -2.61 -2.38 14.75
N GLU A 88 -3.42 -1.59 15.45
CA GLU A 88 -4.82 -1.31 15.11
C GLU A 88 -4.96 -0.66 13.73
N GLN A 89 -4.11 0.32 13.43
CA GLN A 89 -4.08 0.97 12.13
C GLN A 89 -3.69 0.01 11.00
N THR A 90 -2.75 -0.91 11.27
CA THR A 90 -2.33 -1.93 10.30
C THR A 90 -3.49 -2.86 9.97
N ILE A 91 -4.16 -3.41 10.99
CA ILE A 91 -5.32 -4.28 10.80
C ILE A 91 -6.42 -3.56 10.02
N CYS A 92 -6.78 -2.35 10.43
CA CYS A 92 -7.81 -1.55 9.75
C CYS A 92 -7.48 -1.31 8.27
N LEU A 93 -6.24 -0.91 7.96
CA LEU A 93 -5.81 -0.71 6.57
C LEU A 93 -5.91 -2.00 5.76
N TRP A 94 -5.46 -3.13 6.32
CA TRP A 94 -5.47 -4.42 5.64
C TRP A 94 -6.90 -4.93 5.40
N GLU A 95 -7.80 -4.76 6.38
CA GLU A 95 -9.22 -5.09 6.24
C GLU A 95 -9.88 -4.29 5.13
N VAL A 96 -9.62 -2.98 5.04
CA VAL A 96 -10.14 -2.13 3.95
C VAL A 96 -9.64 -2.63 2.59
N MET A 97 -8.35 -2.94 2.47
CA MET A 97 -7.77 -3.47 1.24
C MET A 97 -8.37 -4.83 0.84
N TRP A 98 -8.61 -5.70 1.82
CA TRP A 98 -9.19 -7.02 1.56
C TRP A 98 -10.68 -6.95 1.22
N ALA A 99 -11.42 -6.08 1.91
CA ALA A 99 -12.84 -5.84 1.65
C ALA A 99 -13.06 -5.27 0.25
N ASP A 100 -12.25 -4.29 -0.18
CA ASP A 100 -12.34 -3.75 -1.53
C ASP A 100 -12.06 -4.82 -2.60
N GLN A 101 -11.04 -5.65 -2.39
CA GLN A 101 -10.76 -6.79 -3.28
C GLN A 101 -11.91 -7.80 -3.32
N ALA A 102 -12.52 -8.11 -2.17
CA ALA A 102 -13.64 -9.03 -2.08
C ALA A 102 -14.88 -8.48 -2.81
N ALA A 103 -15.18 -7.19 -2.65
CA ALA A 103 -16.26 -6.50 -3.35
C ALA A 103 -16.11 -6.55 -4.87
N ILE A 104 -14.88 -6.46 -5.38
CA ILE A 104 -14.58 -6.62 -6.81
C ILE A 104 -14.88 -8.03 -7.29
N ARG A 105 -14.39 -9.04 -6.56
CA ARG A 105 -14.62 -10.46 -6.90
C ARG A 105 -16.11 -10.82 -6.89
N ALA A 106 -16.86 -10.22 -5.97
CA ALA A 106 -18.30 -10.39 -5.87
C ALA A 106 -19.11 -9.57 -6.90
N GLY A 107 -18.47 -8.76 -7.76
CA GLY A 107 -19.16 -7.99 -8.79
C GLY A 107 -20.02 -6.82 -8.28
N ILE A 108 -19.88 -6.44 -7.00
CA ILE A 108 -20.70 -5.43 -6.32
C ILE A 108 -20.52 -4.01 -6.92
N GLY A 109 -19.48 -3.80 -7.73
CA GLY A 109 -19.10 -2.48 -8.28
C GLY A 109 -19.90 -1.96 -9.49
N LYS A 110 -20.89 -2.68 -10.03
CA LYS A 110 -21.44 -2.36 -11.37
C LYS A 110 -22.61 -1.35 -11.43
N SER A 111 -23.45 -1.19 -10.39
CA SER A 111 -24.71 -0.41 -10.55
C SER A 111 -24.80 0.90 -9.74
N ALA A 112 -24.49 0.91 -8.44
CA ALA A 112 -24.66 2.11 -7.61
C ALA A 112 -23.34 2.83 -7.26
N TRP A 113 -22.24 2.07 -7.10
CA TRP A 113 -20.93 2.58 -6.68
C TRP A 113 -20.01 2.98 -7.85
N SER A 114 -20.43 2.77 -9.10
CA SER A 114 -19.57 3.03 -10.27
C SER A 114 -19.14 4.50 -10.38
N ARG A 115 -20.04 5.45 -10.06
CA ARG A 115 -19.76 6.89 -10.10
C ARG A 115 -18.73 7.33 -9.05
N ILE A 116 -18.78 6.76 -7.85
CA ILE A 116 -17.80 7.04 -6.78
C ILE A 116 -16.46 6.38 -7.11
N ARG A 117 -16.48 5.16 -7.66
CA ARG A 117 -15.28 4.42 -8.06
C ARG A 117 -14.51 5.04 -9.23
N GLN A 118 -15.13 5.86 -10.10
CA GLN A 118 -14.38 6.54 -11.18
C GLN A 118 -13.30 7.50 -10.67
N ARG A 119 -13.43 8.03 -9.45
CA ARG A 119 -12.42 8.89 -8.82
C ARG A 119 -11.48 8.14 -7.89
N ALA A 120 -11.80 6.89 -7.56
CA ALA A 120 -10.98 6.06 -6.69
C ALA A 120 -9.74 5.55 -7.44
N PRO A 121 -8.61 5.37 -6.74
CA PRO A 121 -7.46 4.72 -7.32
C PRO A 121 -7.76 3.33 -7.89
N PRO A 122 -7.00 2.84 -8.88
CA PRO A 122 -6.98 1.43 -9.24
C PRO A 122 -6.84 0.57 -7.98
N THR A 123 -7.78 -0.35 -7.82
CA THR A 123 -8.02 -1.05 -6.56
C THR A 123 -6.94 -2.06 -6.19
N GLU A 124 -6.23 -2.61 -7.19
CA GLU A 124 -5.05 -3.46 -6.95
C GLU A 124 -3.86 -2.67 -6.36
N ASP A 125 -3.85 -1.35 -6.51
CA ASP A 125 -2.77 -0.46 -6.10
C ASP A 125 -3.13 0.42 -4.89
N LEU A 126 -4.26 0.17 -4.20
CA LEU A 126 -4.75 1.04 -3.12
C LEU A 126 -3.69 1.33 -2.04
N LEU A 127 -2.87 0.32 -1.72
CA LEU A 127 -1.71 0.47 -0.83
C LEU A 127 -0.72 1.53 -1.35
N LEU A 128 -0.37 1.47 -2.62
CA LEU A 128 0.61 2.37 -3.25
C LEU A 128 0.09 3.80 -3.27
N TYR A 129 -1.23 3.98 -3.45
CA TYR A 129 -1.87 5.28 -3.32
C TYR A 129 -1.87 5.78 -1.88
N ALA A 130 -2.09 4.93 -0.89
CA ALA A 130 -1.96 5.30 0.52
C ALA A 130 -0.51 5.68 0.87
N ILE A 131 0.49 4.95 0.36
CA ILE A 131 1.91 5.29 0.50
C ILE A 131 2.20 6.66 -0.12
N ALA A 132 1.83 6.87 -1.39
CA ALA A 132 2.02 8.16 -2.05
C ALA A 132 1.31 9.30 -1.32
N ALA A 133 0.07 9.08 -0.85
CA ALA A 133 -0.68 10.07 -0.08
C ALA A 133 0.02 10.43 1.22
N SER A 134 0.61 9.46 1.94
CA SER A 134 1.37 9.72 3.17
C SER A 134 2.60 10.60 2.91
N VAL A 135 3.29 10.41 1.77
CA VAL A 135 4.43 11.25 1.36
C VAL A 135 3.95 12.68 1.04
N LEU A 136 2.87 12.79 0.27
CA LEU A 136 2.29 14.08 -0.13
C LEU A 136 1.70 14.87 1.06
N GLN A 137 1.17 14.19 2.07
CA GLN A 137 0.63 14.83 3.28
C GLN A 137 1.73 15.40 4.16
N LYS A 138 2.87 14.70 4.33
CA LYS A 138 4.00 15.20 5.11
C LYS A 138 4.50 16.55 4.57
N ARG A 139 4.55 16.72 3.23
CA ARG A 139 4.84 18.03 2.61
C ARG A 139 3.88 19.13 3.07
N LYS A 140 2.57 18.87 3.15
CA LYS A 140 1.59 19.91 3.51
C LYS A 140 1.71 20.37 4.96
N ILE A 141 2.26 19.54 5.84
CA ILE A 141 2.53 19.90 7.23
C ILE A 141 3.70 20.89 7.25
N ASP A 142 4.79 20.59 6.53
CA ASP A 142 5.97 21.47 6.45
C ASP A 142 5.66 22.86 5.87
N HIS A 143 4.69 22.99 4.94
CA HIS A 143 4.26 24.29 4.40
C HIS A 143 3.23 25.03 5.27
N ARG A 144 2.67 24.41 6.32
CA ARG A 144 1.75 25.07 7.26
C ARG A 144 2.43 25.59 8.52
N GLU A 145 3.68 25.21 8.75
CA GLU A 145 4.51 25.66 9.88
C GLU A 145 5.48 26.80 9.52
N ILE A 146 5.30 27.42 8.34
CA ILE A 146 6.04 28.61 7.88
C ILE A 146 5.05 29.74 7.53
#